data_AF-A0AAW9IB58-F1
#
_entry.id   AF-A0AAW9IB58-F1
#
_cell.length_a   1.000
_cell.length_b   1.000
_cell.length_c   1.000
_cell.angle_alpha   90.00
_cell.angle_beta   90.00
_cell.angle_gamma   90.00
#
_symmetry.space_group_name_H-M   'P 1'
#
loop_
_entity.id
_entity.type
_entity.pdbx_description
1 polymer ?
#
loop_
_entity_poly.entity_id
_entity_poly.type
_entity_poly.pdbx_seq_one_letter_code
_entity_poly.pdbx_strand_id
1 'polypeptide(L)'
;SIPFIILLAAAIPLTRAIVRTAIGTKGSFVPLVLGTIPFFSRHIESALSELDKGVIEAAEAMGSSPLEIIFRVYLKESVPNIIRATTITFVSLVGLTAMAGSVGGGGLGDLAIRYGYQRNQIDIT
;
A
#
# COMPACT_ATOMS: atom_id res chain seq x y z
N SER A 1 13.31 4.04 3.72
CA SER A 1 11.87 3.94 4.04
C SER A 1 11.61 4.69 5.33
N ILE A 2 10.66 5.62 5.38
CA ILE A 2 10.27 6.27 6.64
C ILE A 2 9.43 5.25 7.42
N PRO A 3 9.74 4.96 8.69
CA PRO A 3 8.91 4.08 9.51
C PRO A 3 7.46 4.58 9.57
N PHE A 4 6.49 3.67 9.40
CA PHE A 4 5.08 4.04 9.23
C PHE A 4 4.51 4.83 10.43
N ILE A 5 4.92 4.50 11.65
CA ILE A 5 4.51 5.22 12.86
C ILE A 5 5.01 6.68 12.84
N ILE A 6 6.23 6.92 12.34
CA ILE A 6 6.78 8.27 12.19
C ILE A 6 6.00 9.04 11.11
N LEU A 7 5.67 8.36 10.00
CA LEU A 7 4.86 8.94 8.93
C LEU A 7 3.45 9.33 9.42
N LEU A 8 2.81 8.51 10.26
CA LEU A 8 1.52 8.81 10.89
C LEU A 8 1.57 10.14 11.67
N ALA A 9 2.59 10.31 12.51
CA ALA A 9 2.78 11.53 13.28
C ALA A 9 3.08 12.74 12.36
N ALA A 10 3.96 12.56 11.37
CA ALA A 10 4.32 13.62 10.42
C ALA A 10 3.15 14.06 9.53
N ALA A 11 2.19 13.16 9.25
CA ALA A 11 1.03 13.43 8.41
C ALA A 11 -0.10 14.16 9.15
N ILE A 12 -0.09 14.27 10.48
CA ILE A 12 -1.15 14.93 11.29
C ILE A 12 -1.63 16.28 10.71
N PRO A 13 -0.75 17.27 10.37
CA PRO A 13 -1.21 18.55 9.84
C PRO A 13 -1.95 18.38 8.51
N LEU A 14 -1.45 17.53 7.62
CA LEU A 14 -2.05 17.24 6.33
C LEU A 14 -3.39 16.50 6.49
N THR A 15 -3.46 15.52 7.39
CA THR A 15 -4.69 14.79 7.71
C THR A 15 -5.77 15.74 8.24
N ARG A 16 -5.41 16.66 9.15
CA ARG A 16 -6.35 17.67 9.65
C ARG A 16 -6.81 18.62 8.54
N ALA A 17 -5.93 18.99 7.61
CA ALA A 17 -6.31 19.83 6.48
C ALA A 17 -7.33 19.15 5.55
N ILE A 18 -7.15 17.86 5.25
CA ILE A 18 -8.00 17.11 4.31
C ILE A 18 -9.29 16.59 4.97
N VAL A 19 -9.17 15.94 6.12
CA VAL A 19 -10.25 15.17 6.76
C VAL A 19 -10.82 15.87 8.00
N ARG A 20 -10.24 17.00 8.42
CA ARG A 20 -10.63 17.79 9.62
C ARG A 20 -10.46 17.09 10.96
N THR A 21 -10.06 15.81 10.97
CA THR A 21 -9.73 15.04 12.17
C THR A 21 -8.43 14.25 11.96
N ALA A 22 -7.64 14.11 13.03
CA ALA A 22 -6.45 13.25 13.05
C ALA A 22 -6.68 11.94 13.82
N ILE A 23 -7.88 11.74 14.37
CA ILE A 23 -8.21 10.60 15.24
C ILE A 23 -9.34 9.79 14.59
N GLY A 24 -9.31 8.49 14.85
CA GLY A 24 -10.25 7.50 14.35
C GLY A 24 -9.88 6.99 12.97
N THR A 25 -10.75 6.14 12.44
CA THR A 25 -10.56 5.48 11.14
C THR A 25 -10.41 6.52 10.03
N LYS A 26 -11.21 7.59 10.08
CA LYS A 26 -11.15 8.72 9.14
C LYS A 26 -9.80 9.43 9.15
N GLY A 27 -9.23 9.68 10.33
CA GLY A 27 -7.90 10.31 10.45
C GLY A 27 -6.75 9.42 10.00
N SER A 28 -6.93 8.10 9.98
CA SER A 28 -5.87 7.17 9.62
C SER A 28 -5.74 6.91 8.12
N PHE A 29 -6.78 7.20 7.34
CA PHE A 29 -6.76 6.95 5.88
C PHE A 29 -5.65 7.70 5.15
N VAL A 30 -5.45 8.99 5.46
CA VAL A 30 -4.45 9.83 4.79
C VAL A 30 -3.03 9.27 4.95
N PRO A 31 -2.52 9.03 6.16
CA PRO A 31 -1.19 8.44 6.34
C PRO A 31 -1.07 7.01 5.78
N LEU A 32 -2.15 6.20 5.84
CA LEU A 32 -2.16 4.87 5.22
C LEU A 32 -1.93 4.94 3.71
N VAL A 33 -2.64 5.83 3.01
CA VAL A 33 -2.47 6.02 1.57
C VAL A 33 -1.07 6.54 1.26
N LEU A 34 -0.60 7.56 1.97
CA LEU A 34 0.72 8.14 1.77
C LEU A 34 1.86 7.12 2.00
N GLY A 35 1.72 6.25 2.99
CA GLY A 35 2.69 5.19 3.26
C GLY A 35 2.67 4.09 2.21
N THR A 36 1.52 3.81 1.63
CA THR A 36 1.33 2.71 0.68
C THR A 36 1.74 3.07 -0.74
N ILE A 37 1.53 4.32 -1.18
CA ILE A 37 1.87 4.78 -2.54
C ILE A 37 3.30 4.43 -2.96
N PRO A 38 4.37 4.84 -2.24
CA PRO A 38 5.74 4.57 -2.68
C PRO A 38 6.08 3.08 -2.65
N PHE A 39 5.52 2.33 -1.70
CA PHE A 39 5.72 0.90 -1.59
C PHE A 39 5.07 0.15 -2.76
N PHE A 40 3.82 0.49 -3.07
CA PHE A 40 3.06 -0.12 -4.16
C PHE A 40 3.63 0.27 -5.53
N SER A 41 4.03 1.53 -5.70
CA SER A 41 4.67 2.00 -6.94
C SER A 41 5.91 1.18 -7.27
N ARG A 42 6.76 0.90 -6.27
CA ARG A 42 7.95 0.06 -6.46
C ARG A 42 7.59 -1.39 -6.83
N HIS A 43 6.51 -1.93 -6.26
CA HIS A 43 6.05 -3.27 -6.61
C HIS A 43 5.53 -3.34 -8.05
N ILE A 44 4.80 -2.31 -8.51
CA ILE A 44 4.34 -2.22 -9.89
C ILE A 44 5.52 -2.05 -10.84
N GLU A 45 6.48 -1.18 -10.52
CA GLU A 45 7.70 -1.01 -11.30
C GLU A 45 8.45 -2.35 -11.47
N SER A 46 8.65 -3.09 -10.38
CA SER A 46 9.25 -4.43 -10.44
C SER A 46 8.45 -5.39 -11.32
N ALA A 47 7.12 -5.43 -11.15
CA ALA A 47 6.24 -6.29 -11.93
C ALA A 47 6.30 -6.01 -13.44
N LEU A 48 6.42 -4.74 -13.84
CA LEU A 48 6.57 -4.33 -15.24
C LEU A 48 7.99 -4.59 -15.78
N SER A 49 9.01 -4.50 -14.92
CA SER A 49 10.41 -4.71 -15.31
C SER A 49 10.78 -6.18 -15.51
N GLU A 50 9.98 -7.11 -14.98
CA GLU A 50 10.16 -8.56 -15.12
C GLU A 50 9.70 -9.10 -16.48
N LEU A 51 9.09 -8.27 -17.33
CA LEU A 51 8.69 -8.68 -18.67
C LEU A 51 9.88 -8.97 -19.58
N ASP A 52 9.71 -9.99 -20.43
CA ASP A 52 10.67 -10.30 -21.48
C ASP A 52 10.75 -9.16 -22.50
N LYS A 53 11.97 -8.68 -22.73
CA LYS A 53 12.27 -7.64 -23.72
C LYS A 53 11.87 -8.07 -25.13
N GLY A 54 11.91 -9.36 -25.44
CA GLY A 54 11.53 -9.88 -26.76
C GLY A 54 10.06 -9.59 -27.12
N VAL A 55 9.16 -9.54 -26.13
CA VAL A 55 7.75 -9.20 -26.35
C VAL A 55 7.59 -7.71 -26.71
N ILE A 56 8.43 -6.85 -26.11
CA ILE A 56 8.43 -5.40 -26.38
C ILE A 56 9.03 -5.13 -27.76
N GLU A 57 10.17 -5.74 -28.08
CA GLU A 57 10.83 -5.62 -29.38
C GLU A 57 9.93 -6.11 -30.52
N ALA A 58 9.15 -7.19 -30.30
CA ALA A 58 8.15 -7.66 -31.26
C ALA A 58 7.03 -6.62 -31.47
N ALA A 59 6.54 -5.98 -30.41
CA ALA A 59 5.51 -4.95 -30.52
C ALA A 59 6.01 -3.69 -31.25
N GLU A 60 7.26 -3.29 -31.03
CA GLU A 60 7.93 -2.22 -31.77
C GLU A 60 8.12 -2.58 -33.24
N ALA A 61 8.54 -3.80 -33.55
CA ALA A 61 8.69 -4.30 -34.93
C ALA A 61 7.35 -4.35 -35.69
N MET A 62 6.22 -4.54 -34.99
CA MET A 62 4.88 -4.42 -35.56
C MET A 62 4.41 -2.98 -35.78
N GLY A 63 5.22 -1.97 -35.43
CA GLY A 63 4.90 -0.56 -35.61
C GLY A 63 3.95 0.00 -34.54
N SER A 64 3.88 -0.62 -33.36
CA SER A 64 3.03 -0.14 -32.27
C SER A 64 3.54 1.20 -31.73
N SER A 65 2.63 2.14 -31.48
CA SER A 65 2.99 3.41 -30.84
C SER A 65 3.40 3.22 -29.37
N PRO A 66 4.22 4.11 -28.77
CA PRO A 66 4.65 3.96 -27.37
C PRO A 66 3.49 3.82 -26.37
N LEU A 67 2.39 4.54 -26.59
CA LEU A 67 1.20 4.43 -25.76
C LEU A 67 0.49 3.07 -25.92
N GLU A 68 0.45 2.52 -27.13
CA GLU A 68 -0.08 1.18 -27.35
C GLU A 68 0.78 0.12 -26.67
N ILE A 69 2.10 0.25 -26.69
CA ILE A 69 3.00 -0.68 -26.00
C ILE A 69 2.73 -0.65 -24.49
N ILE A 70 2.56 0.53 -23.89
CA ILE A 70 2.23 0.66 -22.46
C ILE A 70 0.90 -0.02 -22.11
N PHE A 71 -0.19 0.34 -22.81
CA PHE A 71 -1.52 -0.13 -22.43
C PHE A 71 -1.85 -1.54 -22.93
N ARG A 72 -1.30 -1.98 -24.07
CA ARG A 72 -1.62 -3.29 -24.68
C ARG A 72 -0.58 -4.36 -24.40
N VAL A 73 0.68 -4.00 -24.17
CA VAL A 73 1.76 -4.97 -23.93
C VAL A 73 2.13 -4.98 -22.46
N TYR A 74 2.72 -3.89 -21.95
CA TYR A 74 3.17 -3.82 -20.56
C TYR A 74 2.06 -4.16 -19.56
N LEU A 75 0.91 -3.50 -19.67
CA LEU A 75 -0.17 -3.67 -18.70
C LEU A 75 -0.85 -5.05 -18.79
N LYS A 76 -1.01 -5.61 -20.01
CA LYS A 76 -1.69 -6.90 -20.21
C LYS A 76 -0.80 -8.09 -19.89
N GLU A 77 0.45 -8.06 -20.33
CA GLU A 77 1.39 -9.15 -20.09
C GLU A 77 1.82 -9.19 -18.62
N SER A 78 1.84 -8.04 -17.92
CA SER A 78 2.19 -7.99 -16.50
C SER A 78 1.03 -8.30 -15.56
N VAL A 79 -0.18 -8.60 -16.04
CA VAL A 79 -1.35 -8.84 -15.17
C VAL A 79 -1.07 -9.85 -14.05
N PRO A 80 -0.45 -11.03 -14.32
CA PRO A 80 -0.13 -11.99 -13.25
C PRO A 80 0.80 -11.41 -12.18
N ASN A 81 1.83 -10.66 -12.61
CA ASN A 81 2.80 -10.03 -11.71
C ASN A 81 2.16 -8.90 -10.90
N ILE A 82 1.28 -8.10 -11.52
CA ILE A 82 0.52 -7.04 -10.85
C ILE A 82 -0.43 -7.62 -9.79
N ILE A 83 -1.11 -8.73 -10.09
CA ILE A 83 -1.97 -9.42 -9.12
C ILE A 83 -1.13 -9.88 -7.92
N ARG A 84 0.03 -10.50 -8.16
CA ARG A 84 0.95 -10.92 -7.10
C ARG A 84 1.43 -9.74 -6.25
N ALA A 85 1.87 -8.67 -6.89
CA ALA A 85 2.28 -7.41 -6.24
C ALA A 85 1.16 -6.82 -5.37
N THR A 86 -0.07 -6.85 -5.89
CA THR A 86 -1.27 -6.38 -5.18
C THR A 86 -1.56 -7.23 -3.95
N THR A 87 -1.48 -8.55 -4.05
CA THR A 87 -1.69 -9.46 -2.91
C THR A 87 -0.68 -9.21 -1.79
N ILE A 88 0.61 -9.06 -2.12
CA ILE A 88 1.67 -8.75 -1.14
C ILE A 88 1.40 -7.40 -0.46
N THR A 89 1.00 -6.40 -1.25
CA THR A 89 0.66 -5.07 -0.74
C THR A 89 -0.57 -5.10 0.15
N PHE A 90 -1.57 -5.90 -0.20
CA PHE A 90 -2.79 -6.05 0.59
C PHE A 90 -2.50 -6.66 1.96
N VAL A 91 -1.70 -7.72 2.03
CA VAL A 91 -1.25 -8.31 3.30
C VAL A 91 -0.48 -7.27 4.14
N SER A 92 0.41 -6.52 3.50
CA SER A 92 1.17 -5.47 4.17
C SER A 92 0.26 -4.35 4.72
N LEU A 93 -0.75 -3.95 3.95
CA LEU A 93 -1.77 -2.96 4.34
C LEU A 93 -2.54 -3.39 5.57
N VAL A 94 -2.91 -4.67 5.69
CA VAL A 94 -3.55 -5.19 6.92
C VAL A 94 -2.64 -4.95 8.13
N GLY A 95 -1.33 -5.22 8.01
CA GLY A 95 -0.36 -4.89 9.05
C GLY A 95 -0.28 -3.39 9.37
N LEU A 96 -0.23 -2.53 8.36
CA LEU A 96 -0.20 -1.07 8.55
C LEU A 96 -1.47 -0.54 9.23
N THR A 97 -2.64 -1.10 8.91
CA THR A 97 -3.91 -0.72 9.55
C THR A 97 -3.95 -1.13 11.03
N ALA A 98 -3.39 -2.30 11.38
CA ALA A 98 -3.21 -2.70 12.78
C ALA A 98 -2.27 -1.74 13.53
N MET A 99 -1.15 -1.33 12.90
CA MET A 99 -0.25 -0.32 13.48
C MET A 99 -0.93 1.04 13.65
N ALA A 100 -1.79 1.45 12.71
CA ALA A 100 -2.57 2.69 12.83
C ALA A 100 -3.52 2.69 14.04
N GLY A 101 -3.95 1.50 14.51
CA GLY A 101 -4.68 1.36 15.77
C GLY A 101 -3.94 1.96 16.97
N SER A 102 -2.61 1.88 17.01
CA SER A 102 -1.79 2.42 18.12
C SER A 102 -1.86 3.95 18.27
N VAL A 103 -2.16 4.68 17.19
CA VAL A 103 -2.27 6.14 17.18
C VAL A 103 -3.73 6.61 17.16
N GLY A 104 -4.65 5.75 17.59
CA GLY A 104 -6.07 6.07 17.67
C GLY A 104 -6.82 5.93 16.35
N GLY A 105 -6.28 5.16 15.39
CA GLY A 105 -6.95 4.83 14.13
C GLY A 105 -8.12 3.85 14.25
N GLY A 106 -8.24 3.18 15.39
CA GLY A 106 -9.25 2.14 15.64
C GLY A 106 -8.91 0.81 14.97
N GLY A 107 -9.92 -0.03 14.76
CA GLY A 107 -9.76 -1.35 14.13
C GLY A 107 -9.18 -2.42 15.06
N LEU A 108 -8.76 -3.54 14.46
CA LEU A 108 -8.29 -4.72 15.21
C LEU A 108 -7.02 -4.44 16.04
N GLY A 109 -6.13 -3.57 15.55
CA GLY A 109 -4.93 -3.18 16.29
C GLY A 109 -5.23 -2.40 17.57
N ASP A 110 -6.21 -1.50 17.54
CA ASP A 110 -6.66 -0.76 18.73
C ASP A 110 -7.28 -1.72 19.78
N LEU A 111 -8.07 -2.70 19.32
CA LEU A 111 -8.62 -3.73 20.19
C LEU A 111 -7.52 -4.59 20.83
N ALA A 112 -6.56 -5.06 20.05
CA ALA A 112 -5.45 -5.87 20.54
C ALA A 112 -4.62 -5.11 21.59
N ILE A 113 -4.38 -3.81 21.39
CA ILE A 113 -3.66 -2.97 22.34
C ILE A 113 -4.47 -2.77 23.63
N ARG A 114 -5.76 -2.45 23.52
CA ARG A 114 -6.60 -2.13 24.69
C ARG A 114 -6.98 -3.34 25.53
N TYR A 115 -7.31 -4.45 24.88
CA TYR A 115 -7.80 -5.64 25.57
C TYR A 115 -6.70 -6.66 25.83
N GLY A 116 -5.81 -6.91 24.86
CA GLY A 116 -4.70 -7.84 25.05
C GLY A 116 -3.58 -7.22 25.88
N TYR A 117 -2.90 -6.21 25.32
CA TYR A 117 -1.68 -5.67 25.92
C TYR A 117 -1.92 -4.90 27.22
N GLN A 118 -2.82 -3.91 27.21
CA GLN A 118 -3.04 -3.03 28.38
C GLN A 118 -3.67 -3.75 29.58
N ARG A 119 -4.35 -4.89 29.37
CA ARG A 119 -4.96 -5.69 30.45
C ARG A 119 -4.15 -6.94 30.81
N ASN A 120 -2.95 -7.10 30.25
CA ASN A 120 -2.12 -8.30 30.40
C ASN A 120 -2.87 -9.61 30.12
N GLN A 121 -3.81 -9.60 29.16
CA GLN A 121 -4.54 -10.79 28.75
C GLN A 121 -3.83 -11.44 27.56
N ILE A 122 -2.68 -12.07 27.83
CA ILE A 122 -1.79 -12.68 26.82
C ILE A 122 -2.24 -14.08 26.38
N ASP A 123 -3.26 -14.62 27.06
CA ASP A 123 -3.60 -16.04 27.09
C ASP A 123 -5.00 -16.36 26.50
N ILE A 124 -5.74 -15.35 26.04
CA ILE A 124 -7.03 -15.54 25.35
C ILE A 124 -6.80 -15.83 23.87
N THR A 125 -6.85 -17.12 23.53
CA THR A 125 -6.91 -17.66 22.16
C THR A 125 -8.35 -17.73 21.68
#